data_AF-A0A9Q3EX76-F1
#
_entry.id   AF-A0A9Q3EX76-F1
#
_cell.length_a   1.000
_cell.length_b   1.000
_cell.length_c   1.000
_cell.angle_alpha   90.00
_cell.angle_beta   90.00
_cell.angle_gamma   90.00
#
_symmetry.space_group_name_H-M   'P 1'
#
loop_
_entity.id
_entity.type
_entity.pdbx_description
1 polymer ?
#
loop_
_entity_poly.entity_id
_entity_poly.type
_entity_poly.pdbx_seq_one_letter_code
_entity_poly.pdbx_strand_id
1 'polypeptide(L)'
;MKKILLTIQPTAKDFHDMCKRACDTATRCIAEAKEYNKQRWDKSHMEPDLKEGDQVLVLIFNFNNIKGPKRMQYLFLGPFTIINLIGKNKVEVKLTEEFSRTHPGFPVSLVKPYLQTEEERFPSTRNSGIRRLPWPCEENHQGQED
;
A
#
# COMPACT_ATOMS: atom_id res chain seq x y z
N MET A 1 60.67 33.63 -12.86
CA MET A 1 59.44 33.54 -12.03
C MET A 1 59.72 32.57 -10.88
N LYS A 2 59.73 33.03 -9.62
CA LYS A 2 60.00 32.16 -8.45
C LYS A 2 58.76 31.33 -8.14
N LYS A 3 58.85 30.00 -8.22
CA LYS A 3 57.80 29.10 -7.70
C LYS A 3 57.88 29.14 -6.17
N ILE A 4 56.82 29.62 -5.53
CA ILE A 4 56.67 29.57 -4.08
C ILE A 4 56.38 28.10 -3.73
N LEU A 5 57.35 27.41 -3.15
CA LEU A 5 57.16 26.08 -2.60
C LEU A 5 56.39 26.23 -1.28
N LEU A 6 55.08 26.05 -1.33
CA LEU A 6 54.23 26.00 -0.15
C LEU A 6 54.47 24.68 0.58
N THR A 7 55.30 24.72 1.62
CA THR A 7 55.49 23.58 2.53
C THR A 7 54.25 23.45 3.40
N ILE A 8 53.40 22.49 3.08
CA ILE A 8 52.22 22.15 3.90
C ILE A 8 52.73 21.47 5.17
N GLN A 9 52.26 21.94 6.33
CA GLN A 9 52.59 21.32 7.61
C GLN A 9 52.08 19.87 7.64
N PRO A 10 52.89 18.90 8.11
CA PRO A 10 52.54 17.48 8.07
C PRO A 10 51.22 17.21 8.81
N THR A 11 50.99 17.87 9.94
CA THR A 11 49.75 17.75 10.71
C THR A 11 48.50 18.18 9.94
N ALA A 12 48.60 19.22 9.09
CA ALA A 12 47.50 19.67 8.26
C ALA A 12 47.18 18.65 7.14
N LYS A 13 48.23 18.01 6.60
CA LYS A 13 48.07 16.92 5.63
C LYS A 13 47.42 15.69 6.28
N ASP A 14 47.87 15.30 7.47
CA ASP A 14 47.31 14.16 8.20
C ASP A 14 45.82 14.36 8.53
N PHE A 15 45.45 15.58 8.93
CA PHE A 15 44.04 15.93 9.16
C PHE A 15 43.20 15.86 7.90
N HIS A 16 43.71 16.37 6.76
CA HIS A 16 43.03 16.26 5.47
C HIS A 16 42.83 14.81 5.04
N ASP A 17 43.87 13.98 5.20
CA ASP A 17 43.81 12.55 4.86
C ASP A 17 42.86 11.80 5.81
N MET A 18 42.74 12.22 7.07
CA MET A 18 41.72 11.74 8.00
C MET A 18 40.31 12.10 7.52
N CYS A 19 40.05 13.36 7.18
CA CYS A 19 38.74 13.80 6.68
C CYS A 19 38.36 13.07 5.38
N LYS A 20 39.30 12.91 4.45
CA LYS A 20 39.08 12.14 3.22
C LYS A 20 38.66 10.71 3.49
N ARG A 21 39.41 9.99 4.34
CA ARG A 21 39.06 8.61 4.73
C ARG A 21 37.66 8.52 5.35
N ALA A 22 37.28 9.50 6.17
CA ALA A 22 35.94 9.55 6.74
C ALA A 22 34.87 9.76 5.67
N CYS A 23 35.10 10.68 4.73
CA CYS A 23 34.19 10.91 3.59
C CYS A 23 34.07 9.67 2.71
N ASP A 24 35.19 9.03 2.34
CA ASP A 24 35.22 7.81 1.52
C ASP A 24 34.48 6.65 2.20
N THR A 25 34.61 6.55 3.52
CA THR A 25 33.87 5.55 4.29
C THR A 25 32.37 5.86 4.29
N ALA A 26 31.99 7.11 4.50
CA ALA A 26 30.59 7.52 4.51
C ALA A 26 29.92 7.31 3.14
N THR A 27 30.60 7.66 2.04
CA THR A 27 30.08 7.44 0.68
C THR A 27 29.90 5.96 0.37
N ARG A 28 30.86 5.11 0.79
CA ARG A 28 30.73 3.65 0.67
C ARG A 28 29.54 3.12 1.47
N CYS A 29 29.38 3.53 2.72
CA CYS A 29 28.24 3.11 3.56
C CYS A 29 26.89 3.51 2.93
N ILE A 30 26.78 4.71 2.35
CA ILE A 30 25.56 5.16 1.66
C ILE A 30 25.30 4.30 0.41
N ALA A 31 26.34 4.00 -0.37
CA ALA A 31 26.21 3.15 -1.56
C ALA A 31 25.78 1.72 -1.20
N GLU A 32 26.39 1.12 -0.18
CA GLU A 32 26.03 -0.21 0.34
C GLU A 32 24.60 -0.23 0.87
N ALA A 33 24.18 0.78 1.63
CA ALA A 33 22.82 0.88 2.14
C ALA A 33 21.79 1.01 1.00
N LYS A 34 22.10 1.78 -0.04
CA LYS A 34 21.23 1.92 -1.22
C LYS A 34 21.07 0.59 -1.94
N GLU A 35 22.16 -0.12 -2.16
CA GLU A 35 22.15 -1.40 -2.85
C GLU A 35 21.43 -2.49 -2.03
N TYR A 36 21.67 -2.53 -0.71
CA TYR A 36 20.95 -3.42 0.20
C TYR A 36 19.43 -3.20 0.14
N ASN A 37 19.00 -1.94 0.23
CA ASN A 37 17.58 -1.59 0.17
C ASN A 37 16.97 -1.97 -1.19
N LYS A 38 17.70 -1.75 -2.29
CA LYS A 38 17.27 -2.13 -3.63
C LYS A 38 17.10 -3.64 -3.75
N GLN A 39 18.10 -4.44 -3.38
CA GLN A 39 18.01 -5.90 -3.43
C GLN A 39 16.86 -6.44 -2.56
N ARG A 40 16.68 -5.86 -1.37
CA ARG A 40 15.60 -6.26 -0.46
C ARG A 40 14.23 -5.94 -1.04
N TRP A 41 14.09 -4.78 -1.69
CA TRP A 41 12.87 -4.36 -2.37
C TRP A 41 12.58 -5.27 -3.55
N ASP A 42 13.53 -5.42 -4.48
CA ASP A 42 13.42 -6.25 -5.68
C ASP A 42 13.05 -7.70 -5.35
N LYS A 43 13.52 -8.24 -4.21
CA LYS A 43 13.18 -9.61 -3.76
C LYS A 43 11.72 -9.78 -3.33
N SER A 44 11.12 -8.80 -2.67
CA SER A 44 9.74 -8.92 -2.14
C SER A 44 8.70 -8.14 -2.92
N HIS A 45 9.12 -7.19 -3.75
CA HIS A 45 8.21 -6.38 -4.51
C HIS A 45 7.78 -7.14 -5.75
N MET A 46 6.49 -7.45 -5.82
CA MET A 46 5.86 -7.95 -7.04
C MET A 46 4.95 -6.85 -7.56
N GLU A 47 5.22 -6.42 -8.79
CA GLU A 47 4.33 -5.49 -9.50
C GLU A 47 2.99 -6.21 -9.73
N PRO A 48 1.84 -5.63 -9.32
CA PRO A 48 0.55 -6.23 -9.60
C PRO A 48 0.23 -6.11 -11.10
N ASP A 49 -0.16 -7.21 -11.73
CA ASP A 49 -0.62 -7.24 -13.12
C ASP A 49 -2.04 -6.66 -13.23
N LEU A 50 -2.15 -5.33 -13.20
CA LEU A 50 -3.41 -4.61 -13.42
C LEU A 50 -3.53 -4.22 -14.90
N LYS A 51 -4.73 -4.36 -15.46
CA LYS A 51 -5.05 -3.91 -16.82
C LYS A 51 -6.17 -2.89 -16.80
N GLU A 52 -6.23 -2.09 -17.87
CA GLU A 52 -7.37 -1.22 -18.12
C GLU A 52 -8.65 -2.06 -18.25
N GLY A 53 -9.73 -1.63 -17.59
CA GLY A 53 -10.98 -2.37 -17.53
C GLY A 53 -11.11 -3.34 -16.34
N ASP A 54 -10.03 -3.66 -15.63
CA ASP A 54 -10.12 -4.51 -14.44
C ASP A 54 -10.87 -3.80 -13.31
N GLN A 55 -11.53 -4.58 -12.46
CA GLN A 55 -12.15 -4.10 -11.24
C GLN A 55 -11.16 -4.14 -10.09
N VAL A 56 -11.10 -3.06 -9.33
CA VAL A 56 -10.17 -2.93 -8.22
C VAL A 56 -10.81 -2.28 -7.00
N LEU A 57 -10.32 -2.70 -5.84
CA LEU A 57 -10.65 -2.15 -4.53
C LEU A 57 -9.63 -1.08 -4.15
N VAL A 58 -10.10 0.07 -3.64
CA VAL A 58 -9.23 1.19 -3.26
C VAL A 58 -9.20 1.37 -1.75
N LEU A 59 -8.02 1.59 -1.17
CA LEU A 59 -7.84 1.83 0.26
C LEU A 59 -8.53 3.12 0.75
N ILE A 60 -9.22 2.98 1.88
CA ILE A 60 -10.05 4.02 2.50
C ILE A 60 -9.27 5.25 2.98
N PHE A 61 -7.97 5.08 3.25
CA PHE A 61 -7.11 6.18 3.68
C PHE A 61 -7.10 7.38 2.70
N ASN A 62 -7.43 7.15 1.43
CA ASN A 62 -7.43 8.21 0.42
C ASN A 62 -8.79 8.94 0.26
N PHE A 63 -9.80 8.58 1.05
CA PHE A 63 -11.14 9.18 0.97
C PHE A 63 -11.47 9.96 2.23
N ASN A 64 -11.64 11.28 2.10
CA ASN A 64 -11.99 12.16 3.22
C ASN A 64 -13.49 12.19 3.54
N ASN A 65 -14.33 11.61 2.69
CA ASN A 65 -15.80 11.70 2.78
C ASN A 65 -16.45 10.51 3.52
N ILE A 66 -15.66 9.54 3.99
CA ILE A 66 -16.19 8.37 4.69
C ILE A 66 -16.43 8.74 6.15
N LYS A 67 -17.71 8.78 6.53
CA LYS A 67 -18.14 9.09 7.88
C LYS A 67 -18.27 7.79 8.69
N GLY A 68 -17.69 7.75 9.89
CA GLY A 68 -17.87 6.63 10.83
C GLY A 68 -16.68 6.44 11.78
N PRO A 69 -16.81 5.56 12.79
CA PRO A 69 -15.72 5.23 13.68
C PRO A 69 -14.67 4.35 12.97
N LYS A 70 -13.39 4.71 13.11
CA LYS A 70 -12.24 4.05 12.45
C LYS A 70 -12.15 2.53 12.67
N ARG A 71 -12.75 2.02 13.74
CA ARG A 71 -12.75 0.57 14.07
C ARG A 71 -13.83 -0.24 13.34
N MET A 72 -14.87 0.42 12.83
CA MET A 72 -16.01 -0.24 12.16
C MET A 72 -16.08 0.08 10.66
N GLN A 73 -15.23 0.99 10.17
CA GLN A 73 -15.13 1.26 8.75
C GLN A 73 -14.51 0.07 8.01
N TYR A 74 -14.93 -0.13 6.77
CA TYR A 74 -14.23 -1.02 5.85
C TYR A 74 -12.76 -0.55 5.67
N LEU A 75 -11.88 -1.42 5.20
CA LEU A 75 -10.52 -1.04 4.83
C LEU A 75 -10.40 -0.62 3.36
N PHE A 76 -11.25 -1.19 2.52
CA PHE A 76 -11.31 -0.94 1.09
C PHE A 76 -12.71 -0.54 0.66
N LEU A 77 -12.82 0.35 -0.31
CA LEU A 77 -14.07 0.68 -0.99
C LEU A 77 -14.10 0.07 -2.37
N GLY A 78 -15.31 -0.38 -2.73
CA GLY A 78 -15.87 -0.51 -4.07
C GLY A 78 -15.04 -1.30 -5.09
N PRO A 79 -15.65 -2.17 -5.91
CA PRO A 79 -15.03 -2.48 -7.19
C PRO A 79 -15.15 -1.24 -8.10
N PHE A 80 -14.05 -0.52 -8.27
CA PHE A 80 -13.94 0.55 -9.25
C PHE A 80 -13.26 0.02 -10.51
N THR A 81 -13.71 0.47 -11.67
CA THR A 81 -13.09 0.09 -12.96
C THR A 81 -11.88 0.97 -13.23
N ILE A 82 -10.76 0.35 -13.62
CA ILE A 82 -9.59 1.07 -14.10
C ILE A 82 -9.91 1.69 -15.46
N ILE A 83 -9.75 3.01 -15.56
CA ILE A 83 -9.89 3.76 -16.83
C ILE A 83 -8.56 3.73 -17.57
N ASN A 84 -7.46 4.03 -16.87
CA ASN A 84 -6.15 4.23 -17.46
C ASN A 84 -5.04 3.87 -16.47
N LEU A 85 -3.92 3.36 -16.97
CA LEU A 85 -2.71 3.10 -16.21
C LEU A 85 -1.64 4.15 -16.53
N ILE A 86 -1.37 5.05 -15.59
CA ILE A 86 -0.31 6.04 -15.73
C ILE A 86 1.01 5.38 -15.33
N GLY A 87 1.68 4.81 -16.33
CA GLY A 87 2.92 4.07 -16.15
C GLY A 87 2.72 2.88 -15.21
N LYS A 88 3.75 2.53 -14.45
CA LYS A 88 3.74 1.35 -13.58
C LYS A 88 3.16 1.57 -12.18
N ASN A 89 3.14 2.81 -11.72
CA ASN A 89 2.94 3.10 -10.29
C ASN A 89 1.59 3.76 -10.00
N LYS A 90 0.84 4.22 -11.01
CA LYS A 90 -0.38 4.99 -10.81
C LYS A 90 -1.51 4.48 -11.70
N VAL A 91 -2.69 4.38 -11.10
CA VAL A 91 -3.92 3.86 -11.70
C VAL A 91 -4.98 4.96 -11.61
N GLU A 92 -5.69 5.22 -12.70
CA GLU A 92 -6.87 6.07 -12.70
C GLU A 92 -8.12 5.20 -12.71
N VAL A 93 -8.99 5.42 -11.74
CA VAL A 93 -10.22 4.63 -11.59
C VAL A 93 -11.45 5.50 -11.80
N LYS A 94 -12.52 4.88 -12.29
CA LYS A 94 -13.82 5.50 -12.43
C LYS A 94 -14.52 5.52 -11.06
N LEU A 95 -14.41 6.65 -10.37
CA LEU A 95 -15.11 6.89 -9.11
C LEU A 95 -16.62 7.13 -9.35
N THR A 96 -17.44 6.69 -8.39
CA THR A 96 -18.87 7.02 -8.35
C THR A 96 -19.08 8.47 -7.90
N GLU A 97 -20.26 9.02 -8.16
CA GLU A 97 -20.59 10.43 -7.88
C GLU A 97 -20.37 10.83 -6.41
N GLU A 98 -20.62 9.89 -5.48
CA GLU A 98 -20.38 10.06 -4.04
C GLU A 98 -18.91 10.41 -3.71
N PHE A 99 -17.98 9.95 -4.55
CA PHE A 99 -16.54 10.17 -4.39
C PHE A 99 -15.97 11.19 -5.38
N SER A 100 -16.81 11.93 -6.11
CA SER A 100 -16.42 12.93 -7.11
C SER A 100 -15.45 14.02 -6.61
N ARG A 101 -15.46 14.31 -5.30
CA ARG A 101 -14.54 15.26 -4.66
C ARG A 101 -13.13 14.69 -4.41
N THR A 102 -12.94 13.39 -4.60
CA THR A 102 -11.66 12.70 -4.42
C THR A 102 -10.96 12.58 -5.76
N HIS A 103 -9.64 12.74 -5.77
CA HIS A 103 -8.85 12.58 -6.99
C HIS A 103 -8.92 11.11 -7.50
N PRO A 104 -9.20 10.87 -8.79
CA PRO A 104 -9.40 9.51 -9.32
C PRO A 104 -8.12 8.71 -9.54
N GLY A 105 -6.95 9.35 -9.45
CA GLY A 105 -5.65 8.70 -9.58
C GLY A 105 -5.10 8.21 -8.23
N PHE A 106 -4.82 6.92 -8.13
CA PHE A 106 -4.31 6.23 -6.96
C PHE A 106 -2.99 5.49 -7.28
N PRO A 107 -2.04 5.40 -6.34
CA PRO A 107 -0.87 4.56 -6.53
C PRO A 107 -1.23 3.07 -6.47
N VAL A 108 -0.55 2.22 -7.25
CA VAL A 108 -0.80 0.77 -7.33
C VAL A 108 -0.74 0.06 -5.98
N SER A 109 0.06 0.57 -5.04
CA SER A 109 0.18 0.00 -3.69
C SER A 109 -1.08 0.15 -2.85
N LEU A 110 -1.94 1.13 -3.18
CA LEU A 110 -3.19 1.40 -2.48
C LEU A 110 -4.39 0.72 -3.14
N VAL A 111 -4.14 -0.04 -4.20
CA VAL A 111 -5.15 -0.70 -5.02
C VAL A 111 -5.00 -2.21 -4.87
N LYS A 112 -6.11 -2.92 -4.74
CA LYS A 112 -6.13 -4.38 -4.76
C LYS A 112 -7.02 -4.88 -5.90
N PRO A 113 -6.62 -5.94 -6.62
CA PRO A 113 -7.48 -6.55 -7.63
C PRO A 113 -8.75 -7.09 -6.96
N TYR A 114 -9.90 -6.80 -7.56
CA TYR A 114 -11.18 -7.35 -7.10
C TYR A 114 -11.34 -8.77 -7.65
N LEU A 115 -11.41 -9.74 -6.75
CA LEU A 115 -11.70 -11.12 -7.11
C LEU A 115 -13.21 -11.34 -7.00
N GLN A 116 -13.88 -11.57 -8.12
CA GLN A 116 -15.28 -11.97 -8.09
C GLN A 116 -15.38 -13.36 -7.44
N THR A 117 -16.20 -13.47 -6.40
CA THR A 117 -16.43 -14.75 -5.72
C THR A 117 -17.10 -15.73 -6.68
N GLU A 118 -16.41 -16.82 -7.03
CA GLU A 118 -16.99 -17.95 -7.74
C GLU A 118 -18.05 -18.62 -6.86
N GLU A 119 -19.30 -18.63 -7.32
CA GLU A 119 -20.46 -19.12 -6.56
C GLU A 119 -20.35 -20.62 -6.23
N GLU A 120 -19.68 -21.38 -7.08
CA GLU A 120 -19.42 -22.81 -6.88
C GLU A 120 -18.42 -23.07 -5.75
N ARG A 121 -17.46 -22.17 -5.55
CA ARG A 121 -16.41 -22.32 -4.53
C ARG A 121 -16.91 -21.94 -3.14
N PHE A 122 -17.81 -20.96 -3.05
CA PHE A 122 -18.35 -20.46 -1.79
C PHE A 122 -19.88 -20.36 -1.79
N PRO A 123 -20.60 -21.49 -1.87
CA PRO A 123 -22.07 -21.51 -2.00
C PRO A 123 -22.82 -20.85 -0.83
N SER A 124 -22.18 -20.71 0.34
CA SER A 124 -22.76 -20.07 1.54
C SER A 124 -22.71 -18.53 1.54
N THR A 125 -22.03 -17.89 0.59
CA THR A 125 -21.82 -16.42 0.61
C THR A 125 -23.01 -15.60 0.08
N ARG A 126 -24.01 -16.23 -0.54
CA ARG A 126 -25.13 -15.54 -1.21
C ARG A 126 -26.24 -14.96 -0.32
N ASN A 127 -26.17 -15.04 1.02
CA ASN A 127 -27.22 -14.49 1.88
C ASN A 127 -26.77 -13.27 2.68
N SER A 128 -26.62 -12.14 2.00
CA SER A 128 -26.87 -10.81 2.59
C SER A 128 -28.36 -10.43 2.48
N GLY A 129 -29.25 -11.41 2.59
CA GLY A 129 -30.52 -11.22 3.29
C GLY A 129 -30.33 -11.94 4.62
N ILE A 130 -30.30 -11.19 5.72
CA ILE A 130 -30.20 -11.74 7.08
C ILE A 130 -31.36 -12.73 7.26
N ARG A 131 -31.14 -14.04 7.04
CA ARG A 131 -31.91 -15.05 7.74
C ARG A 131 -31.38 -15.00 9.16
N ARG A 132 -32.11 -14.32 10.04
CA ARG A 132 -32.00 -14.62 11.47
C ARG A 132 -32.36 -16.09 11.58
N LEU A 133 -31.37 -16.96 11.66
CA LEU A 133 -31.59 -18.25 12.28
C LEU A 133 -32.00 -17.92 13.72
N PRO A 134 -33.11 -18.46 14.24
CA PRO A 134 -33.46 -18.27 15.64
C PRO A 134 -32.26 -18.67 16.48
N TRP A 135 -31.91 -17.84 17.46
CA TRP A 135 -30.90 -18.22 18.44
C TRP A 135 -31.33 -19.55 19.09
N PRO A 136 -30.40 -20.49 19.36
CA PRO A 136 -30.76 -21.83 19.83
C PRO A 136 -31.49 -21.92 21.18
N CYS A 137 -31.82 -20.79 21.84
CA CYS A 137 -32.38 -20.78 23.18
C CYS A 137 -33.87 -20.48 23.27
N GLU A 138 -34.61 -20.37 22.15
CA GLU A 138 -36.07 -20.38 22.22
C GLU A 138 -36.60 -21.83 22.12
N GLU A 139 -36.30 -22.61 23.15
CA GLU A 139 -37.07 -23.82 23.45
C GLU A 139 -38.45 -23.39 23.95
N ASN A 140 -39.45 -23.62 23.11
CA ASN A 140 -40.86 -23.52 23.45
C ASN A 140 -41.15 -24.42 24.67
N HIS A 141 -41.14 -23.83 25.86
CA HIS A 141 -41.81 -24.40 27.02
C HIS A 141 -43.31 -24.22 26.83
N GLN A 142 -43.91 -25.05 25.96
CA GLN A 142 -45.34 -25.28 25.98
C GLN A 142 -45.61 -26.37 27.02
N GLY A 143 -46.06 -25.92 28.20
CA GLY A 143 -46.59 -26.78 29.23
C GLY A 143 -47.76 -27.60 28.68
N GLN A 144 -47.70 -28.89 28.93
CA GLN A 144 -48.84 -29.80 28.82
C GLN A 144 -49.54 -29.74 30.17
N GLU A 145 -50.65 -29.00 30.24
CA GLU A 145 -51.62 -29.11 31.33
C GLU A 145 -52.47 -30.37 31.07
N ASP A 146 -52.49 -31.28 32.06
CA ASP A 146 -53.47 -32.35 32.23
C ASP A 146 -54.44 -31.98 33.37
#